data_AF-A0A1L3JGY8-F1
#
_entry.id   AF-A0A1L3JGY8-F1
#
_cell.length_a   1.000
_cell.length_b   1.000
_cell.length_c   1.000
_cell.angle_alpha   90.00
_cell.angle_beta   90.00
_cell.angle_gamma   90.00
#
_symmetry.space_group_name_H-M   'P 1'
#
loop_
_entity.id
_entity.type
_entity.pdbx_description
1 polymer ?
#
loop_
_entity_poly.entity_id
_entity_poly.type
_entity_poly.pdbx_seq_one_letter_code
_entity_poly.pdbx_strand_id
1 'polypeptide(L)'
;MAKRENDSFSIQDLMKTFIKENNLTKGMQKLKIDEAWTKLMGQGVASYTTRVQLQNKTLVVSLSSSVLREELSYGKDKIVKMLNEEMGEEVVKKLLLV
;
A
#
# COMPACT_ATOMS: atom_id res chain seq x y z
N MET A 1 6.88 -19.52 47.93
CA MET A 1 6.55 -18.09 47.72
C MET A 1 6.15 -17.93 46.27
N ALA A 2 4.87 -17.70 46.00
CA ALA A 2 4.34 -17.57 44.65
C ALA A 2 4.67 -16.19 44.09
N LYS A 3 5.57 -16.14 43.11
CA LYS A 3 5.92 -14.93 42.37
C LYS A 3 4.73 -14.55 41.48
N ARG A 4 3.94 -13.59 41.94
CA ARG A 4 2.90 -12.95 41.11
C ARG A 4 3.62 -11.96 40.21
N GLU A 5 3.88 -12.37 38.97
CA GLU A 5 4.31 -11.46 37.91
C GLU A 5 3.09 -10.62 37.52
N ASN A 6 2.95 -9.49 38.20
CA ASN A 6 1.98 -8.46 37.87
C ASN A 6 2.57 -7.64 36.72
N ASP A 7 2.48 -8.18 35.50
CA ASP A 7 2.71 -7.42 34.27
C ASP A 7 1.54 -6.43 34.11
N SER A 8 1.54 -5.38 34.93
CA SER A 8 0.71 -4.22 34.72
C SER A 8 1.31 -3.43 33.56
N PHE A 9 1.10 -3.90 32.33
CA PHE A 9 1.36 -3.08 31.16
C PHE A 9 0.52 -1.81 31.30
N SER A 10 1.18 -0.66 31.45
CA SER A 10 0.45 0.60 31.52
C SER A 10 -0.33 0.77 30.23
N ILE A 11 -1.54 1.33 30.30
CA ILE A 11 -2.37 1.62 29.11
C ILE A 11 -1.56 2.43 28.09
N GLN A 12 -0.61 3.25 28.55
CA GLN A 12 0.30 4.01 27.70
C GLN A 12 1.24 3.11 26.88
N ASP A 13 1.75 2.01 27.44
CA ASP A 13 2.64 1.09 26.73
C ASP A 13 1.88 0.20 25.74
N LEU A 14 0.64 -0.19 26.08
CA LEU A 14 -0.27 -0.85 25.13
C LEU A 14 -0.63 0.07 23.96
N MET A 15 -0.94 1.34 24.21
CA MET A 15 -1.22 2.32 23.16
C MET A 15 0.00 2.56 22.25
N LYS A 16 1.20 2.72 22.83
CA LYS A 16 2.44 2.87 22.05
C LYS A 16 2.70 1.66 21.17
N THR A 17 2.50 0.46 21.70
CA THR A 17 2.69 -0.80 20.96
C THR A 17 1.68 -0.92 19.82
N PHE A 18 0.41 -0.64 20.09
CA PHE A 18 -0.65 -0.67 19.08
C PHE A 18 -0.42 0.33 17.94
N ILE A 19 -0.02 1.58 18.26
CA ILE A 19 0.33 2.59 17.25
C ILE A 19 1.54 2.14 16.42
N LYS A 20 2.56 1.58 17.08
CA LYS A 20 3.79 1.12 16.42
C LYS A 20 3.51 -0.06 15.49
N GLU A 21 2.75 -1.06 15.93
CA GLU A 21 2.31 -2.19 15.11
C GLU A 21 1.49 -1.71 13.92
N ASN A 22 0.51 -0.83 14.12
CA ASN A 22 -0.33 -0.32 13.04
C ASN A 22 0.48 0.45 11.98
N ASN A 23 1.44 1.29 12.43
CA ASN A 23 2.33 2.02 11.54
C ASN A 23 3.28 1.09 10.77
N LEU A 24 3.78 0.03 11.41
CA LEU A 24 4.62 -0.96 10.77
C LEU A 24 3.84 -1.75 9.70
N THR A 25 2.62 -2.20 10.02
CA THR A 25 1.75 -2.88 9.07
C THR A 25 1.42 -2.00 7.87
N LYS A 26 1.10 -0.72 8.10
CA LYS A 26 0.84 0.25 7.02
C LYS A 26 2.08 0.53 6.17
N GLY A 27 3.24 0.69 6.80
CA GLY A 27 4.51 0.88 6.10
C GLY A 27 4.87 -0.31 5.23
N MET A 28 4.71 -1.52 5.76
CA MET A 28 4.94 -2.77 5.04
C MET A 28 3.99 -2.94 3.85
N GLN A 29 2.70 -2.62 4.05
CA GLN A 29 1.71 -2.66 2.97
C GLN A 29 2.03 -1.65 1.86
N LYS A 30 2.53 -0.46 2.23
CA LYS A 30 2.99 0.54 1.27
C LYS A 30 4.20 0.08 0.47
N LEU A 31 5.17 -0.58 1.09
CA LEU A 31 6.33 -1.13 0.38
C LEU A 31 5.89 -2.21 -0.62
N LYS A 32 5.07 -3.16 -0.17
CA LYS A 32 4.54 -4.22 -1.02
C LYS A 32 3.77 -3.69 -2.23
N ILE A 33 2.98 -2.63 -2.07
CA ILE A 33 2.20 -2.09 -3.18
C ILE A 33 3.06 -1.36 -4.21
N ASP A 34 4.14 -0.70 -3.78
CA ASP A 34 5.13 -0.08 -4.65
C ASP A 34 5.87 -1.14 -5.49
N GLU A 35 6.29 -2.24 -4.84
CA GLU A 35 6.93 -3.37 -5.49
C GLU A 35 5.99 -4.07 -6.47
N ALA A 36 4.74 -4.34 -6.06
CA ALA A 36 3.73 -4.95 -6.90
C ALA A 36 3.43 -4.08 -8.13
N TRP A 37 3.27 -2.76 -7.96
CA TRP A 37 3.08 -1.82 -9.07
C TRP A 37 4.24 -1.87 -10.06
N THR A 38 5.48 -1.77 -9.56
CA THR A 38 6.69 -1.76 -10.39
C THR A 38 6.85 -3.08 -11.16
N LYS A 39 6.59 -4.21 -10.51
CA LYS A 39 6.63 -5.54 -11.12
C LYS A 39 5.56 -5.71 -12.21
N LEU A 40 4.32 -5.27 -11.94
CA LEU A 40 3.21 -5.41 -12.88
C LEU A 40 3.35 -4.53 -14.11
N MET A 41 3.71 -3.27 -13.91
CA MET A 41 3.75 -2.29 -14.99
C MET A 41 5.07 -2.29 -15.75
N GLY A 42 6.13 -2.85 -15.14
CA GLY A 42 7.46 -2.94 -15.71
C GLY A 42 8.18 -1.59 -15.80
N GLN A 43 9.42 -1.63 -16.28
CA GLN A 43 10.32 -0.47 -16.34
C GLN A 43 9.75 0.69 -17.17
N GLY A 44 8.98 0.38 -18.21
CA GLY A 44 8.40 1.35 -19.12
C GLY A 44 7.46 2.32 -18.41
N VAL A 45 6.61 1.84 -17.51
CA VAL A 45 5.68 2.69 -16.73
C VAL A 45 6.32 3.19 -15.44
N ALA A 46 7.13 2.35 -14.78
CA ALA A 46 7.81 2.71 -13.54
C ALA A 46 8.72 3.92 -13.73
N SER A 47 9.39 4.05 -14.88
CA SER A 47 10.24 5.22 -15.19
C SER A 47 9.50 6.56 -15.22
N TYR A 48 8.21 6.56 -15.55
CA TYR A 48 7.36 7.76 -15.51
C TYR A 48 6.57 7.90 -14.22
N THR A 49 6.57 6.88 -13.35
CA THR A 49 5.85 6.89 -12.07
C THR A 49 6.65 7.69 -11.06
N THR A 50 6.11 8.82 -10.61
CA THR A 50 6.78 9.70 -9.64
C THR A 50 6.41 9.39 -8.20
N ARG A 51 5.23 8.79 -7.99
CA ARG A 51 4.71 8.45 -6.66
C ARG A 51 3.62 7.39 -6.75
N VAL A 52 3.64 6.43 -5.84
CA VAL A 52 2.55 5.47 -5.60
C VAL A 52 2.12 5.57 -4.14
N GLN A 53 0.83 5.75 -3.90
CA GLN A 53 0.28 5.87 -2.55
C GLN A 53 -1.06 5.16 -2.45
N LEU A 54 -1.18 4.27 -1.47
CA LEU A 54 -2.47 3.69 -1.10
C LEU A 54 -3.14 4.53 -0.01
N GLN A 55 -4.31 5.08 -0.30
CA GLN A 55 -5.11 5.86 0.64
C GLN A 55 -6.56 5.38 0.60
N ASN A 56 -7.12 4.94 1.72
CA ASN A 56 -8.52 4.50 1.82
C ASN A 56 -8.93 3.51 0.71
N LYS A 57 -8.10 2.49 0.45
CA LYS A 57 -8.27 1.51 -0.64
C LYS A 57 -8.24 2.09 -2.06
N THR A 58 -7.82 3.34 -2.22
CA THR A 58 -7.56 3.97 -3.51
C THR A 58 -6.06 4.05 -3.74
N LEU A 59 -5.59 3.41 -4.81
CA LEU A 59 -4.21 3.55 -5.25
C LEU A 59 -4.11 4.85 -6.07
N VAL A 60 -3.35 5.80 -5.56
CA VAL A 60 -3.04 7.06 -6.24
C VAL A 60 -1.65 6.94 -6.83
N VAL A 61 -1.57 6.99 -8.16
CA VAL A 61 -0.31 6.94 -8.90
C VAL A 61 -0.12 8.25 -9.62
N SER A 62 0.97 8.93 -9.31
CA SER A 62 1.39 10.13 -10.03
C SER A 62 2.33 9.75 -11.17
N LEU A 63 2.01 10.21 -12.37
CA LEU A 63 2.74 9.94 -13.60
C LEU A 63 3.19 11.26 -14.22
N SER A 64 4.46 11.34 -14.58
CA SER A 64 5.04 12.49 -15.28
C SER A 64 4.55 12.63 -16.73
N SER A 65 4.18 11.52 -17.37
CA SER A 65 3.67 11.51 -18.74
C SER A 65 2.14 11.50 -18.76
N SER A 66 1.53 12.55 -19.31
CA SER A 66 0.08 12.66 -19.54
C SER A 66 -0.45 11.64 -20.55
N VAL A 67 0.32 11.32 -21.59
CA VAL A 67 -0.07 10.32 -22.60
C VAL A 67 -0.20 8.94 -21.96
N LEU A 68 0.86 8.49 -21.28
CA LEU A 68 0.84 7.22 -20.55
C LEU A 68 -0.28 7.16 -19.49
N ARG A 69 -0.55 8.28 -18.81
CA ARG A 69 -1.66 8.38 -17.85
C ARG A 69 -3.01 8.09 -18.52
N GLU A 70 -3.23 8.65 -19.70
CA GLU A 70 -4.43 8.45 -20.50
C GLU A 70 -4.55 6.99 -20.97
N GLU A 71 -3.47 6.42 -21.52
CA GLU A 71 -3.41 5.01 -21.95
C GLU A 71 -3.74 4.05 -20.80
N LEU A 72 -3.10 4.25 -19.63
CA LEU A 72 -3.38 3.44 -18.44
C LEU A 72 -4.78 3.66 -17.89
N SER A 73 -5.42 4.79 -18.21
CA SER A 73 -6.76 5.12 -17.73
C SER A 73 -7.82 4.16 -18.29
N TYR A 74 -7.65 3.72 -19.54
CA TYR A 74 -8.52 2.72 -20.19
C TYR A 74 -8.39 1.33 -19.55
N GLY A 75 -7.25 1.04 -18.94
CA GLY A 75 -6.94 -0.25 -18.31
C GLY A 75 -7.16 -0.33 -16.81
N LYS A 76 -7.69 0.73 -16.16
CA LYS A 76 -7.73 0.85 -14.68
C LYS A 76 -8.31 -0.37 -13.98
N ASP A 77 -9.45 -0.88 -14.43
CA ASP A 77 -10.11 -2.02 -13.78
C ASP A 77 -9.28 -3.30 -13.88
N LYS A 78 -8.62 -3.52 -15.02
CA LYS A 78 -7.71 -4.66 -15.21
C LYS A 78 -6.49 -4.54 -14.30
N ILE A 79 -5.90 -3.34 -14.22
CA ILE A 79 -4.75 -3.07 -13.36
C ILE A 79 -5.11 -3.34 -11.89
N VAL A 80 -6.27 -2.85 -11.42
CA VAL A 80 -6.74 -3.10 -10.05
C VAL A 80 -6.88 -4.59 -9.76
N LYS A 81 -7.47 -5.36 -10.68
CA LYS A 81 -7.60 -6.81 -10.53
C LYS A 81 -6.24 -7.49 -10.42
N MET A 82 -5.35 -7.25 -11.38
CA MET A 82 -4.02 -7.86 -11.41
C MET A 82 -3.19 -7.49 -10.17
N LEU A 83 -3.34 -6.28 -9.66
CA LEU A 83 -2.60 -5.80 -8.50
C LEU A 83 -3.09 -6.45 -7.21
N ASN A 84 -4.40 -6.64 -7.04
CA ASN A 84 -4.95 -7.41 -5.93
C ASN A 84 -4.57 -8.91 -6.02
N GLU A 85 -4.54 -9.48 -7.23
CA GLU A 85 -4.09 -10.86 -7.46
C GLU A 85 -2.62 -11.04 -7.04
N GLU A 86 -1.73 -10.11 -7.42
CA GLU A 86 -0.32 -10.12 -7.00
C GLU A 86 -0.17 -9.93 -5.48
N MET A 87 -1.03 -9.13 -4.86
CA MET A 87 -1.03 -8.93 -3.41
C MET A 87 -1.64 -10.10 -2.62
N GLY A 88 -2.43 -10.97 -3.26
CA GLY A 88 -3.16 -12.07 -2.62
C GLY A 88 -4.34 -11.62 -1.75
N GLU A 89 -4.71 -10.33 -1.79
CA GLU A 89 -5.83 -9.75 -1.05
C GLU A 89 -6.44 -8.55 -1.79
N GLU A 90 -7.72 -8.27 -1.54
CA GLU A 90 -8.45 -7.14 -2.14
C GLU A 90 -8.15 -5.82 -1.40
N VAL A 91 -6.99 -5.25 -1.69
CA VAL A 91 -6.46 -4.04 -1.04
C VAL A 91 -6.85 -2.77 -1.81
N VAL A 92 -6.83 -2.84 -3.13
CA VAL A 92 -7.14 -1.73 -4.03
C VAL A 92 -8.54 -1.88 -4.59
N LYS A 93 -9.39 -0.88 -4.32
CA LYS A 93 -10.74 -0.78 -4.88
C LYS A 93 -10.83 0.19 -6.04
N LYS A 94 -9.94 1.18 -6.07
CA LYS A 94 -9.96 2.25 -7.08
C LYS A 94 -8.54 2.65 -7.44
N LEU A 95 -8.32 2.93 -8.72
CA LEU A 95 -7.07 3.49 -9.24
C LEU A 95 -7.30 4.94 -9.70
N LEU A 96 -6.56 5.86 -9.09
CA LEU A 96 -6.51 7.27 -9.49
C LEU A 96 -5.14 7.55 -10.09
N LEU A 97 -5.12 8.06 -11.31
CA LEU A 97 -3.90 8.44 -12.02
C LEU A 97 -3.83 9.97 -12.08
N VAL A 98 -2.71 10.55 -11.62
CA VAL A 98 -2.50 12.00 -11.44
C VAL A 98 -1.27 12.48 -12.17
#